data_AF-A0A2E8D2X2-F1
#
_entry.id   AF-A0A2E8D2X2-F1
#
_cell.length_a   1.000
_cell.length_b   1.000
_cell.length_c   1.000
_cell.angle_alpha   90.00
_cell.angle_beta   90.00
_cell.angle_gamma   90.00
#
_symmetry.space_group_name_H-M   'P 1'
#
loop_
_entity.id
_entity.type
_entity.pdbx_description
1 polymer ?
#
loop_
_entity_poly.entity_id
_entity_poly.type
_entity_poly.pdbx_seq_one_letter_code
_entity_poly.pdbx_strand_id
1 'polypeptide(L)'
;MIVVDNEGQITHVNPAASRILRAEVGNRTLQECVQSFECFEVDQATQYTAERVPLARAMRGEHVVDESMFVRHPGRPEGMWLSMTATPVFDDNGRLAGAVALFRDVSHQREAQSRITRLNAELEQRVEARTRELQQANRELHLAQGIYADLYNFAPDMFFSIDALTGAILECNEMAVRKLGYSREELLGRLISEIVHPDSREIAKKTLAVFRQTGAIDEVEMTYQCKDGSAIAISLNTSAIRDEQGRVIASRSICRDITRRKQGEQELKANRERLQDLIDDIDAVVWERDASTLKFTFISPHVEDMLGLPKSDGPRKRSSGAGSCTPTIESSRSGIA
;
A
#
# COMPACT_ATOMS: atom_id res chain seq x y z
N MET A 1 8.95 -10.35 -63.09
CA MET A 1 8.16 -10.97 -64.16
C MET A 1 9.11 -11.65 -65.11
N ILE A 2 8.88 -12.94 -65.36
CA ILE A 2 9.55 -13.74 -66.37
C ILE A 2 8.46 -14.34 -67.26
N VAL A 3 8.69 -14.33 -68.56
CA VAL A 3 7.81 -14.95 -69.56
C VAL A 3 8.61 -16.01 -70.30
N VAL A 4 8.00 -17.18 -70.45
CA VAL A 4 8.53 -18.28 -71.25
C VAL A 4 7.59 -18.62 -72.39
N ASP A 5 8.15 -19.03 -73.53
CA ASP A 5 7.37 -19.55 -74.66
C ASP A 5 7.00 -21.04 -74.47
N ASN A 6 6.33 -21.61 -75.48
CA ASN A 6 5.91 -23.01 -75.52
C ASN A 6 7.07 -24.04 -75.48
N GLU A 7 8.30 -23.62 -75.78
CA GLU A 7 9.53 -24.43 -75.71
C GLU A 7 10.26 -24.26 -74.37
N GLY A 8 9.76 -23.40 -73.49
CA GLY A 8 10.35 -23.12 -72.18
C GLY A 8 11.56 -22.18 -72.24
N GLN A 9 11.75 -21.45 -73.35
CA GLN A 9 12.76 -20.41 -73.47
C GLN A 9 12.28 -19.12 -72.82
N ILE A 10 13.16 -18.47 -72.04
CA ILE A 10 12.85 -17.19 -71.41
C ILE A 10 12.91 -16.08 -72.47
N THR A 11 11.74 -15.66 -72.94
CA THR A 11 11.58 -14.63 -73.97
C THR A 11 11.55 -13.22 -73.40
N HIS A 12 11.15 -13.06 -72.14
CA HIS A 12 11.09 -11.75 -71.51
C HIS A 12 11.39 -11.81 -70.01
N VAL A 13 12.21 -10.87 -69.54
CA VAL A 13 12.51 -10.65 -68.12
C VAL A 13 12.42 -9.15 -67.84
N ASN A 14 11.57 -8.77 -66.89
CA ASN A 14 11.50 -7.36 -66.51
C ASN A 14 12.70 -6.95 -65.63
N PRO A 15 13.09 -5.66 -65.59
CA PRO A 15 14.24 -5.21 -64.80
C PRO A 15 14.14 -5.48 -63.29
N ALA A 16 12.91 -5.62 -62.75
CA ALA A 16 12.71 -5.99 -61.36
C ALA A 16 13.09 -7.46 -61.07
N ALA A 17 12.78 -8.39 -61.98
CA ALA A 17 13.19 -9.79 -61.87
C ALA A 17 14.71 -9.94 -61.84
N SER A 18 15.43 -9.25 -62.73
CA SER A 18 16.90 -9.29 -62.76
C SER A 18 17.52 -8.74 -61.47
N ARG A 19 16.94 -7.68 -60.88
CA ARG A 19 17.40 -7.13 -59.59
C ARG A 19 17.17 -8.08 -58.42
N ILE A 20 16.01 -8.74 -58.37
CA ILE A 20 15.66 -9.69 -57.30
C ILE A 20 16.57 -10.93 -57.39
N LEU A 21 16.68 -11.53 -58.58
CA LEU A 21 17.47 -12.74 -58.79
C LEU A 21 18.98 -12.49 -58.78
N ARG A 22 19.41 -11.22 -58.94
CA ARG A 22 20.83 -10.81 -59.04
C ARG A 22 21.62 -11.63 -60.07
N ALA A 23 20.97 -11.99 -61.17
CA ALA A 23 21.58 -12.73 -62.27
C ALA A 23 20.92 -12.37 -63.61
N GLU A 24 21.66 -12.57 -64.70
CA GLU A 24 21.13 -12.48 -66.06
C GLU A 24 20.50 -13.82 -66.47
N VAL A 25 19.18 -13.82 -66.60
CA VAL A 25 18.35 -14.99 -66.93
C VAL A 25 17.70 -14.91 -68.31
N GLY A 26 17.95 -13.84 -69.08
CA GLY A 26 17.45 -13.72 -70.46
C GLY A 26 18.13 -14.70 -71.40
N ASN A 27 17.40 -15.16 -72.43
CA ASN A 27 17.88 -16.10 -73.46
C ASN A 27 18.41 -17.45 -72.91
N ARG A 28 17.95 -17.86 -71.74
CA ARG A 28 18.20 -19.19 -71.17
C ARG A 28 16.93 -20.00 -71.16
N THR A 29 17.05 -21.31 -71.13
CA THR A 29 15.92 -22.20 -70.87
C THR A 29 15.49 -22.09 -69.40
N LEU A 30 14.21 -22.37 -69.13
CA LEU A 30 13.70 -22.51 -67.77
C LEU A 30 14.52 -23.53 -66.96
N GLN A 31 14.95 -24.62 -67.60
CA GLN A 31 15.73 -25.67 -66.96
C GLN A 31 17.12 -25.20 -66.53
N GLU A 32 17.86 -24.51 -67.40
CA GLU A 32 19.17 -23.92 -67.08
C GLU A 32 19.05 -22.87 -65.97
N CYS A 33 17.98 -22.06 -66.01
CA CYS A 33 17.68 -21.12 -64.96
C CYS A 33 17.50 -21.85 -63.62
N VAL A 34 16.58 -22.83 -63.52
CA VAL A 34 16.35 -23.56 -62.27
C VAL A 34 17.57 -24.34 -61.81
N GLN A 35 18.46 -24.80 -62.70
CA GLN A 35 19.71 -25.45 -62.29
C GLN A 35 20.74 -24.47 -61.72
N SER A 36 20.73 -23.21 -62.17
CA SER A 36 21.59 -22.16 -61.62
C SER A 36 21.13 -21.61 -60.27
N PHE A 37 19.87 -21.87 -59.89
CA PHE A 37 19.26 -21.45 -58.64
C PHE A 37 18.87 -22.66 -57.79
N GLU A 38 19.41 -22.79 -56.59
CA GLU A 38 18.94 -23.83 -55.67
C GLU A 38 17.57 -23.41 -55.10
N CYS A 39 16.51 -23.92 -55.73
CA CYS A 39 15.13 -23.65 -55.40
C CYS A 39 14.59 -24.72 -54.44
N PHE A 40 14.07 -24.33 -53.28
CA PHE A 40 13.52 -25.23 -52.27
C PHE A 40 12.06 -24.88 -51.93
N GLU A 41 11.30 -25.89 -51.53
CA GLU A 41 9.96 -25.74 -50.96
C GLU A 41 10.02 -25.04 -49.59
N VAL A 42 8.85 -24.81 -48.98
CA VAL A 42 8.71 -24.07 -47.71
C VAL A 42 9.47 -24.72 -46.54
N ASP A 43 9.75 -26.03 -46.64
CA ASP A 43 10.51 -26.79 -45.65
C ASP A 43 12.04 -26.59 -45.74
N GLN A 44 12.54 -25.91 -46.78
CA GLN A 44 13.97 -25.72 -47.09
C GLN A 44 14.79 -27.03 -47.22
N ALA A 45 14.12 -28.18 -47.27
CA ALA A 45 14.73 -29.50 -47.36
C ALA A 45 14.41 -30.17 -48.71
N THR A 46 13.20 -29.94 -49.22
CA THR A 46 12.74 -30.48 -50.49
C THR A 46 13.14 -29.52 -51.61
N GLN A 47 14.12 -29.91 -52.42
CA GLN A 47 14.52 -29.12 -53.58
C GLN A 47 13.50 -29.28 -54.72
N TYR A 48 13.08 -28.17 -55.30
CA TYR A 48 12.30 -28.18 -56.53
C TYR A 48 13.14 -28.79 -57.66
N THR A 49 12.54 -29.73 -58.39
CA THR A 49 13.03 -30.11 -59.72
C THR A 49 12.60 -29.06 -60.75
N ALA A 50 13.31 -28.99 -61.88
CA ALA A 50 12.99 -28.06 -62.97
C ALA A 50 11.55 -28.18 -63.49
N GLU A 51 10.92 -29.35 -63.31
CA GLU A 51 9.53 -29.60 -63.71
C GLU A 51 8.51 -29.20 -62.64
N ARG A 52 8.92 -29.07 -61.37
CA ARG A 52 8.04 -28.79 -60.24
C ARG A 52 7.97 -27.31 -59.88
N VAL A 53 8.87 -26.47 -60.40
CA VAL A 53 8.80 -25.01 -60.13
C VAL A 53 7.47 -24.43 -60.62
N PRO A 54 6.93 -23.38 -59.96
CA PRO A 54 5.66 -22.76 -60.33
C PRO A 54 5.49 -22.44 -61.82
N LEU A 55 6.55 -21.93 -62.46
CA LEU A 55 6.53 -21.58 -63.87
C LEU A 55 6.44 -22.81 -64.80
N ALA A 56 7.07 -23.93 -64.44
CA ALA A 56 6.99 -25.18 -65.20
C ALA A 56 5.62 -25.87 -65.05
N ARG A 57 4.97 -25.75 -63.88
CA ARG A 57 3.58 -26.17 -63.69
C ARG A 57 2.62 -25.32 -64.52
N ALA A 58 2.83 -24.01 -64.60
CA ALA A 58 2.06 -23.14 -65.48
C ALA A 58 2.23 -23.49 -66.96
N MET A 59 3.42 -23.93 -67.38
CA MET A 59 3.66 -24.52 -68.71
C MET A 59 2.92 -25.85 -68.97
N ARG A 60 2.22 -26.41 -67.99
CA ARG A 60 1.30 -27.56 -68.16
C ARG A 60 -0.17 -27.15 -68.02
N GLY A 61 -0.45 -25.86 -67.97
CA GLY A 61 -1.80 -25.31 -67.82
C GLY A 61 -2.23 -25.06 -66.36
N GLU A 62 -1.35 -25.22 -65.38
CA GLU A 62 -1.69 -25.01 -63.97
C GLU A 62 -1.60 -23.53 -63.55
N HIS A 63 -2.61 -23.01 -62.86
CA HIS A 63 -2.54 -21.68 -62.27
C HIS A 63 -1.97 -21.77 -60.86
N VAL A 64 -0.79 -21.17 -60.66
CA VAL A 64 -0.13 -21.09 -59.35
C VAL A 64 -0.29 -19.68 -58.81
N VAL A 65 -0.77 -19.53 -57.58
CA VAL A 65 -1.00 -18.23 -56.95
C VAL A 65 -0.32 -18.17 -55.60
N ASP A 66 0.47 -17.12 -55.40
CA ASP A 66 1.15 -16.76 -54.14
C ASP A 66 1.92 -17.92 -53.45
N GLU A 67 2.52 -18.80 -54.25
CA GLU A 67 3.28 -19.93 -53.71
C GLU A 67 4.65 -19.46 -53.24
N SER A 68 4.96 -19.76 -51.97
CA SER A 68 6.23 -19.40 -51.38
C SER A 68 7.30 -20.46 -51.69
N MET A 69 8.47 -20.00 -52.12
CA MET A 69 9.64 -20.84 -52.29
C MET A 69 10.89 -20.14 -51.74
N PHE A 70 11.85 -20.94 -51.29
CA PHE A 70 13.16 -20.43 -50.89
C PHE A 70 14.14 -20.60 -52.04
N VAL A 71 14.87 -19.55 -52.38
CA VAL A 71 15.84 -19.56 -53.49
C VAL A 71 17.19 -19.15 -53.00
N ARG A 72 18.20 -19.98 -53.26
CA ARG A 72 19.61 -19.69 -53.01
C ARG A 72 20.38 -19.60 -54.33
N HIS A 73 21.24 -18.60 -54.45
CA HIS A 73 22.07 -18.35 -55.64
C HIS A 73 23.49 -17.95 -55.19
N PRO A 74 24.54 -18.25 -55.98
CA PRO A 74 25.91 -17.81 -55.72
C PRO A 74 26.07 -16.33 -55.29
N GLY A 75 25.27 -15.43 -55.85
CA GLY A 75 25.29 -13.99 -55.53
C GLY A 75 24.53 -13.57 -54.26
N ARG A 76 23.84 -14.50 -53.59
CA ARG A 76 23.17 -14.30 -52.29
C ARG A 76 23.10 -15.66 -51.53
N PRO A 77 24.21 -16.08 -50.89
CA PRO A 77 24.30 -17.39 -50.24
C PRO A 77 23.36 -17.54 -49.04
N GLU A 78 22.94 -16.43 -48.42
CA GLU A 78 21.93 -16.38 -47.36
C GLU A 78 20.52 -16.81 -47.83
N GLY A 79 20.31 -16.87 -49.15
CA GLY A 79 19.04 -17.18 -49.79
C GLY A 79 17.99 -16.08 -49.64
N MET A 80 16.84 -16.29 -50.26
CA MET A 80 15.70 -15.37 -50.19
C MET A 80 14.38 -16.13 -50.35
N TRP A 81 13.33 -15.60 -49.73
CA TRP A 81 11.97 -16.08 -49.94
C TRP A 81 11.33 -15.36 -51.11
N LEU A 82 10.87 -16.11 -52.10
CA LEU A 82 10.05 -15.60 -53.19
C LEU A 82 8.61 -16.05 -53.01
N SER A 83 7.68 -15.10 -53.07
CA SER A 83 6.27 -15.40 -53.38
C SER A 83 6.13 -15.39 -54.90
N MET A 84 5.62 -16.47 -55.47
CA MET A 84 5.48 -16.67 -56.91
C MET A 84 4.02 -16.87 -57.32
N THR A 85 3.62 -16.23 -58.40
CA THR A 85 2.36 -16.46 -59.10
C THR A 85 2.69 -16.77 -60.54
N ALA A 86 2.29 -17.93 -61.04
CA ALA A 86 2.55 -18.36 -62.40
C ALA A 86 1.24 -18.72 -63.11
N THR A 87 1.08 -18.27 -64.35
CA THR A 87 -0.17 -18.42 -65.11
C THR A 87 0.16 -18.83 -66.54
N PRO A 88 -0.51 -19.85 -67.09
CA PRO A 88 -0.40 -20.19 -68.51
C PRO A 88 -0.87 -19.03 -69.39
N VAL A 89 -0.25 -18.90 -70.55
CA VAL A 89 -0.65 -17.99 -71.62
C VAL A 89 -1.11 -18.83 -72.80
N PHE A 90 -2.28 -18.51 -73.35
CA PHE A 90 -2.87 -19.22 -74.48
C PHE A 90 -2.91 -18.32 -75.71
N ASP A 91 -2.80 -18.93 -76.90
CA ASP A 91 -3.02 -18.25 -78.18
C ASP A 91 -4.52 -18.08 -78.48
N ASP A 92 -4.84 -17.37 -79.58
CA ASP A 92 -6.23 -17.14 -80.03
C ASP A 92 -6.98 -18.45 -80.37
N ASN A 93 -6.27 -19.57 -80.52
CA ASN A 93 -6.83 -20.90 -80.79
C ASN A 93 -6.99 -21.74 -79.51
N GLY A 94 -6.71 -21.18 -78.33
CA GLY A 94 -6.78 -21.88 -77.04
C GLY A 94 -5.65 -22.88 -76.79
N ARG A 95 -4.57 -22.85 -77.58
CA ARG A 95 -3.37 -23.67 -77.36
C ARG A 95 -2.41 -22.94 -76.43
N LEU A 96 -1.69 -23.70 -75.61
CA LEU A 96 -0.69 -23.13 -74.71
C LEU A 96 0.44 -22.47 -75.52
N ALA A 97 0.54 -21.15 -75.42
CA ALA A 97 1.55 -20.33 -76.08
C ALA A 97 2.78 -20.10 -75.20
N GLY A 98 2.64 -20.23 -73.88
CA GLY A 98 3.72 -20.02 -72.92
C GLY A 98 3.21 -19.90 -71.49
N ALA A 99 4.02 -19.32 -70.62
CA ALA A 99 3.63 -19.02 -69.25
C ALA A 99 4.31 -17.77 -68.73
N VAL A 100 3.63 -17.07 -67.83
CA VAL A 100 4.13 -15.87 -67.14
C VAL A 100 4.27 -16.18 -65.66
N ALA A 101 5.44 -15.89 -65.09
CA ALA A 101 5.64 -15.86 -63.64
C ALA A 101 5.89 -14.43 -63.14
N LEU A 102 5.15 -14.06 -62.11
CA LEU A 102 5.39 -12.91 -61.26
C LEU A 102 5.98 -13.41 -59.94
N PHE A 103 6.98 -12.72 -59.43
CA PHE A 103 7.54 -13.04 -58.12
C PHE A 103 8.02 -11.80 -57.39
N ARG A 104 7.99 -11.88 -56.06
CA ARG A 104 8.42 -10.81 -55.14
C ARG A 104 9.31 -11.41 -54.05
N ASP A 105 10.39 -10.71 -53.71
CA ASP A 105 11.20 -11.01 -52.50
C ASP A 105 10.37 -10.63 -51.27
N VAL A 106 10.00 -11.63 -50.48
CA VAL A 106 9.23 -11.47 -49.24
C VAL A 106 10.08 -11.73 -48.00
N SER A 107 11.41 -11.87 -48.12
CA SER A 107 12.31 -12.18 -47.00
C SER A 107 12.19 -11.14 -45.88
N HIS A 108 12.36 -9.86 -46.22
CA HIS A 108 12.26 -8.75 -45.25
C HIS A 108 10.86 -8.67 -44.61
N GLN A 109 9.81 -8.92 -45.39
CA GLN A 109 8.44 -8.92 -44.89
C GLN A 109 8.21 -10.08 -43.90
N ARG A 110 8.68 -11.29 -44.22
CA ARG A 110 8.56 -12.46 -43.33
C ARG A 110 9.39 -12.29 -42.05
N GLU A 111 10.59 -11.73 -42.15
CA GLU A 111 11.43 -11.41 -41.00
C GLU A 111 10.78 -10.36 -40.09
N ALA A 112 10.26 -9.29 -40.67
CA ALA A 112 9.53 -8.25 -39.93
C ALA A 112 8.29 -8.84 -39.26
N GLN A 113 7.51 -9.66 -39.96
CA GLN A 113 6.33 -10.33 -39.41
C GLN A 113 6.70 -11.25 -38.24
N SER A 114 7.75 -12.05 -38.39
CA SER A 114 8.23 -12.95 -37.35
C SER A 114 8.74 -12.19 -36.12
N ARG A 115 9.41 -11.05 -36.35
CA ARG A 115 9.86 -10.15 -35.28
C ARG A 115 8.68 -9.54 -34.52
N ILE A 116 7.64 -9.08 -35.22
CA ILE A 116 6.43 -8.55 -34.60
C ILE A 116 5.74 -9.63 -33.77
N THR A 117 5.54 -10.82 -34.33
CA THR A 117 4.91 -11.95 -33.61
C THR A 117 5.68 -12.28 -32.33
N ARG A 118 7.01 -12.32 -32.40
CA ARG A 118 7.86 -12.57 -31.22
C ARG A 118 7.75 -11.46 -30.18
N LEU A 119 7.82 -10.20 -30.60
CA LEU A 119 7.74 -9.05 -29.70
C LEU A 119 6.35 -8.93 -29.05
N ASN A 120 5.28 -9.23 -29.78
CA ASN A 120 3.93 -9.24 -29.23
C ASN A 120 3.78 -10.32 -28.16
N ALA A 121 4.29 -11.54 -28.41
CA ALA A 121 4.27 -12.60 -27.40
C ALA A 121 5.08 -12.23 -26.14
N GLU A 122 6.24 -11.60 -26.31
CA GLU A 122 7.05 -11.12 -25.17
C GLU A 122 6.35 -9.98 -24.41
N LEU A 123 5.69 -9.07 -25.13
CA LEU A 123 4.92 -7.98 -24.54
C LEU A 123 3.71 -8.51 -23.76
N GLU A 124 2.97 -9.46 -24.32
CA GLU A 124 1.83 -10.12 -23.67
C GLU A 124 2.28 -10.78 -22.36
N GLN A 125 3.39 -11.51 -22.38
CA GLN A 125 3.96 -12.11 -21.16
C GLN A 125 4.35 -11.05 -20.11
N ARG A 126 4.97 -9.94 -20.54
CA ARG A 126 5.32 -8.84 -19.63
C ARG A 126 4.10 -8.14 -19.05
N VAL A 127 3.09 -7.88 -19.88
CA VAL A 127 1.83 -7.26 -19.44
C VAL A 127 1.12 -8.16 -18.44
N GLU A 128 1.05 -9.46 -18.71
CA GLU A 128 0.44 -10.42 -17.79
C GLU A 128 1.20 -10.49 -16.46
N ALA A 129 2.53 -10.59 -16.49
CA ALA A 129 3.36 -10.59 -15.29
C ALA A 129 3.17 -9.32 -14.45
N ARG A 130 3.25 -8.14 -15.07
CA ARG A 130 3.03 -6.85 -14.40
C ARG A 130 1.62 -6.69 -13.86
N THR A 131 0.62 -7.20 -14.59
CA THR A 131 -0.78 -7.15 -14.13
C THR A 131 -0.96 -8.01 -12.88
N ARG A 132 -0.36 -9.21 -12.84
CA ARG A 132 -0.39 -10.06 -11.65
C ARG A 132 0.33 -9.42 -10.46
N GLU A 133 1.51 -8.84 -10.67
CA GLU A 133 2.25 -8.10 -9.64
C GLU A 133 1.43 -6.94 -9.06
N LEU A 134 0.85 -6.11 -9.94
CA LEU A 134 0.01 -4.97 -9.52
C LEU A 134 -1.24 -5.43 -8.77
N GLN A 135 -1.91 -6.48 -9.24
CA GLN A 135 -3.06 -7.04 -8.53
C GLN A 135 -2.69 -7.56 -7.15
N GLN A 136 -1.52 -8.20 -7.01
CA GLN A 136 -1.03 -8.65 -5.72
C GLN A 136 -0.73 -7.48 -4.79
N ALA A 137 0.08 -6.51 -5.23
CA ALA A 137 0.42 -5.33 -4.44
C ALA A 137 -0.84 -4.54 -4.03
N ASN A 138 -1.82 -4.42 -4.92
CA ASN A 138 -3.07 -3.74 -4.63
C ASN A 138 -3.89 -4.51 -3.58
N ARG A 139 -3.95 -5.84 -3.63
CA ARG A 139 -4.59 -6.66 -2.59
C ARG A 139 -3.90 -6.51 -1.24
N GLU A 140 -2.57 -6.55 -1.22
CA GLU A 140 -1.79 -6.35 0.01
C GLU A 140 -2.04 -4.97 0.62
N LEU A 141 -2.08 -3.92 -0.21
CA LEU A 141 -2.41 -2.57 0.22
C LEU A 141 -3.82 -2.47 0.81
N HIS A 142 -4.83 -3.03 0.13
CA HIS A 142 -6.21 -3.04 0.63
C HIS A 142 -6.33 -3.79 1.97
N LEU A 143 -5.65 -4.92 2.10
CA LEU A 143 -5.65 -5.70 3.34
C LEU A 143 -4.98 -4.93 4.47
N ALA A 144 -3.83 -4.31 4.21
CA ALA A 144 -3.16 -3.46 5.19
C ALA A 144 -4.04 -2.28 5.61
N GLN A 145 -4.67 -1.59 4.66
CA GLN A 145 -5.61 -0.50 4.94
C GLN A 145 -6.79 -0.96 5.80
N GLY A 146 -7.36 -2.14 5.52
CA GLY A 146 -8.43 -2.74 6.33
C GLY A 146 -7.98 -2.98 7.77
N ILE A 147 -6.82 -3.61 7.96
CA ILE A 147 -6.25 -3.87 9.30
C ILE A 147 -6.02 -2.55 10.06
N TYR A 148 -5.46 -1.53 9.40
CA TYR A 148 -5.26 -0.23 10.05
C TYR A 148 -6.58 0.44 10.44
N ALA A 149 -7.60 0.38 9.58
CA ALA A 149 -8.92 0.93 9.88
C ALA A 149 -9.58 0.22 11.07
N ASP A 150 -9.45 -1.11 11.15
CA ASP A 150 -9.97 -1.89 12.28
C ASP A 150 -9.25 -1.53 13.59
N LEU A 151 -7.91 -1.51 13.58
CA LEU A 151 -7.13 -1.14 14.76
C LEU A 151 -7.45 0.28 15.23
N TYR A 152 -7.65 1.21 14.30
CA TYR A 152 -8.03 2.59 14.59
C TYR A 152 -9.44 2.68 15.18
N ASN A 153 -10.43 2.06 14.53
CA ASN A 153 -11.85 2.16 14.90
C ASN A 153 -12.21 1.41 16.17
N PHE A 154 -11.61 0.25 16.40
CA PHE A 154 -11.89 -0.60 17.57
C PHE A 154 -10.88 -0.43 18.70
N ALA A 155 -10.00 0.57 18.62
CA ALA A 155 -9.16 0.96 19.74
C ALA A 155 -10.01 1.29 20.98
N PRO A 156 -9.55 0.93 22.20
CA PRO A 156 -10.29 1.20 23.43
C PRO A 156 -10.33 2.70 23.80
N ASP A 157 -9.39 3.48 23.26
CA ASP A 157 -9.26 4.91 23.47
C ASP A 157 -9.89 5.69 22.31
N MET A 158 -10.40 6.89 22.58
CA MET A 158 -10.94 7.77 21.55
C MET A 158 -9.80 8.45 20.79
N PHE A 159 -9.81 8.37 19.47
CA PHE A 159 -8.82 9.03 18.63
C PHE A 159 -9.45 10.19 17.88
N PHE A 160 -8.71 11.29 17.82
CA PHE A 160 -9.06 12.47 17.05
C PHE A 160 -7.86 12.95 16.23
N SER A 161 -8.15 13.43 15.04
CA SER A 161 -7.27 14.33 14.28
C SER A 161 -7.96 15.67 14.21
N ILE A 162 -7.28 16.75 14.59
CA ILE A 162 -7.83 18.10 14.48
C ILE A 162 -6.91 18.97 13.62
N ASP A 163 -7.51 19.89 12.89
CA ASP A 163 -6.80 20.89 12.12
C ASP A 163 -6.05 21.84 13.05
N ALA A 164 -4.76 22.07 12.77
CA ALA A 164 -3.89 22.81 13.68
C ALA A 164 -4.24 24.30 13.77
N LEU A 165 -4.85 24.88 12.72
CA LEU A 165 -5.18 26.29 12.64
C LEU A 165 -6.54 26.58 13.27
N THR A 166 -7.55 25.85 12.82
CA THR A 166 -8.95 26.06 13.18
C THR A 166 -9.36 25.30 14.44
N GLY A 167 -8.75 24.15 14.72
CA GLY A 167 -9.20 23.24 15.78
C GLY A 167 -10.43 22.42 15.39
N ALA A 168 -10.81 22.42 14.10
CA ALA A 168 -11.87 21.57 13.57
C ALA A 168 -11.43 20.10 13.58
N ILE A 169 -12.34 19.20 13.94
CA ILE A 169 -12.08 17.75 13.91
C ILE A 169 -12.03 17.31 12.43
N LEU A 170 -10.87 16.83 12.01
CA LEU A 170 -10.64 16.28 10.67
C LEU A 170 -11.02 14.81 10.58
N GLU A 171 -10.71 14.04 11.63
CA GLU A 171 -11.00 12.61 11.72
C GLU A 171 -11.26 12.19 13.16
N CYS A 172 -12.04 11.14 13.35
CA CYS A 172 -12.22 10.47 14.63
C CYS A 172 -12.49 8.98 14.43
N ASN A 173 -12.22 8.17 15.45
CA ASN A 173 -12.49 6.74 15.40
C ASN A 173 -13.92 6.39 15.86
N GLU A 174 -14.37 5.16 15.59
CA GLU A 174 -15.69 4.69 16.05
C GLU A 174 -15.85 4.72 17.58
N MET A 175 -14.76 4.55 18.34
CA MET A 175 -14.80 4.69 19.80
C MET A 175 -15.24 6.09 20.24
N ALA A 176 -14.72 7.15 19.61
CA ALA A 176 -15.10 8.53 19.87
C ALA A 176 -16.60 8.79 19.63
N VAL A 177 -17.11 8.33 18.49
CA VAL A 177 -18.54 8.40 18.11
C VAL A 177 -19.40 7.73 19.18
N ARG A 178 -19.07 6.48 19.55
CA ARG A 178 -19.82 5.70 20.54
C ARG A 178 -19.80 6.30 21.94
N LYS A 179 -18.64 6.78 22.39
CA LYS A 179 -18.47 7.31 23.75
C LYS A 179 -19.12 8.68 23.94
N LEU A 180 -18.99 9.57 22.94
CA LEU A 180 -19.54 10.93 23.05
C LEU A 180 -21.01 11.02 22.63
N GLY A 181 -21.53 10.01 21.92
CA GLY A 181 -22.93 9.95 21.49
C GLY A 181 -23.27 10.87 20.30
N TYR A 182 -22.27 11.41 19.61
CA TYR A 182 -22.44 12.16 18.36
C TYR A 182 -22.31 11.21 17.17
N SER A 183 -22.99 11.53 16.07
CA SER A 183 -22.68 10.90 14.77
C SER A 183 -21.33 11.39 14.24
N ARG A 184 -20.72 10.61 13.34
CA ARG A 184 -19.45 10.99 12.70
C ARG A 184 -19.60 12.30 11.94
N GLU A 185 -20.70 12.48 11.22
CA GLU A 185 -21.02 13.68 10.44
C GLU A 185 -21.17 14.93 11.33
N GLU A 186 -21.64 14.78 12.57
CA GLU A 186 -21.74 15.88 13.53
C GLU A 186 -20.41 16.25 14.20
N LEU A 187 -19.47 15.31 14.26
CA LEU A 187 -18.13 15.52 14.81
C LEU A 187 -17.19 16.11 13.77
N LEU A 188 -17.20 15.59 12.54
CA LEU A 188 -16.31 16.09 11.48
C LEU A 188 -16.61 17.56 11.15
N GLY A 189 -15.57 18.39 11.12
CA GLY A 189 -15.65 19.83 10.91
C GLY A 189 -16.06 20.64 12.15
N ARG A 190 -16.58 20.01 13.21
CA ARG A 190 -16.90 20.68 14.47
C ARG A 190 -15.61 21.08 15.20
N LEU A 191 -15.64 22.20 15.90
CA LEU A 191 -14.52 22.62 16.74
C LEU A 191 -14.41 21.75 17.98
N ILE A 192 -13.21 21.25 18.27
CA ILE A 192 -12.96 20.41 19.46
C ILE A 192 -13.33 21.14 20.77
N SER A 193 -13.25 22.47 20.80
CA SER A 193 -13.59 23.29 21.97
C SER A 193 -15.08 23.27 22.32
N GLU A 194 -15.96 22.92 21.37
CA GLU A 194 -17.41 22.83 21.62
C GLU A 194 -17.79 21.58 22.42
N ILE A 195 -16.99 20.51 22.31
CA ILE A 195 -17.21 19.27 23.07
C ILE A 195 -16.48 19.27 24.42
N VAL A 196 -15.73 20.32 24.74
CA VAL A 196 -15.06 20.46 26.04
C VAL A 196 -16.06 20.95 27.09
N HIS A 197 -16.15 20.22 28.21
CA HIS A 197 -16.99 20.60 29.32
C HIS A 197 -16.63 22.01 29.84
N PRO A 198 -17.60 22.86 30.23
CA PRO A 198 -17.36 24.23 30.68
C PRO A 198 -16.21 24.38 31.69
N ASP A 199 -16.15 23.50 32.69
CA ASP A 199 -15.11 23.50 33.75
C ASP A 199 -13.69 23.24 33.23
N SER A 200 -13.57 22.61 32.06
CA SER A 200 -12.30 22.27 31.43
C SER A 200 -11.88 23.23 30.32
N ARG A 201 -12.66 24.27 30.02
CA ARG A 201 -12.35 25.21 28.91
C ARG A 201 -11.03 25.95 29.09
N GLU A 202 -10.72 26.38 30.30
CA GLU A 202 -9.46 27.07 30.59
C GLU A 202 -8.25 26.13 30.51
N ILE A 203 -8.41 24.87 30.90
CA ILE A 203 -7.38 23.83 30.71
C ILE A 203 -7.17 23.63 29.21
N ALA A 204 -8.24 23.40 28.45
CA ALA A 204 -8.17 23.17 27.01
C ALA A 204 -7.49 24.34 26.25
N LYS A 205 -7.80 25.59 26.60
CA LYS A 205 -7.13 26.78 26.02
C LYS A 205 -5.62 26.77 26.28
N LYS A 206 -5.20 26.50 27.52
CA LYS A 206 -3.77 26.43 27.88
C LYS A 206 -3.09 25.27 27.15
N THR A 207 -3.74 24.12 27.11
CA THR A 207 -3.25 22.92 26.42
C THR A 207 -3.06 23.16 24.93
N LEU A 208 -4.00 23.83 24.27
CA LEU A 208 -3.86 24.22 22.85
C LEU A 208 -2.70 25.19 22.63
N ALA A 209 -2.50 26.15 23.53
CA ALA A 209 -1.36 27.08 23.45
C ALA A 209 -0.03 26.36 23.60
N VAL A 210 0.07 25.41 24.54
CA VAL A 210 1.26 24.55 24.71
C VAL A 210 1.50 23.73 23.44
N PHE A 211 0.47 23.06 22.92
CA PHE A 211 0.59 22.28 21.68
C PHE A 211 1.10 23.09 20.50
N ARG A 212 0.62 24.33 20.33
CA ARG A 212 1.10 25.22 19.25
C ARG A 212 2.58 25.56 19.38
N GLN A 213 3.13 25.58 20.60
CA GLN A 213 4.55 25.87 20.84
C GLN A 213 5.42 24.62 20.75
N THR A 214 4.99 23.51 21.33
CA THR A 214 5.79 22.28 21.50
C THR A 214 5.52 21.23 20.43
N GLY A 215 4.34 21.26 19.82
CA GLY A 215 3.83 20.20 18.94
C GLY A 215 3.45 18.91 19.67
N ALA A 216 3.43 18.90 21.01
CA ALA A 216 3.11 17.72 21.79
C ALA A 216 2.47 18.07 23.15
N ILE A 217 1.55 17.21 23.60
CA ILE A 217 0.92 17.25 24.91
C ILE A 217 1.01 15.85 25.51
N ASP A 218 1.40 15.77 26.77
CA ASP A 218 1.50 14.52 27.51
C ASP A 218 0.59 14.57 28.74
N GLU A 219 -0.24 13.53 28.88
CA GLU A 219 -1.11 13.22 30.02
C GLU A 219 -1.91 14.40 30.62
N VAL A 220 -2.56 15.22 29.79
CA VAL A 220 -3.43 16.30 30.31
C VAL A 220 -4.82 15.76 30.62
N GLU A 221 -5.23 15.84 31.88
CA GLU A 221 -6.60 15.51 32.27
C GLU A 221 -7.57 16.66 31.97
N MET A 222 -8.69 16.35 31.33
CA MET A 222 -9.79 17.29 31.11
C MET A 222 -11.12 16.53 30.98
N THR A 223 -12.22 17.26 30.88
CA THR A 223 -13.56 16.66 30.76
C THR A 223 -14.21 17.04 29.44
N TYR A 224 -14.74 16.05 28.73
CA TYR A 224 -15.60 16.25 27.57
C TYR A 224 -17.07 16.16 27.95
N GLN A 225 -17.90 16.89 27.22
CA GLN A 225 -19.35 16.88 27.33
C GLN A 225 -19.94 16.11 26.15
N CYS A 226 -20.64 15.03 26.47
CA CYS A 226 -21.38 14.21 25.52
C CYS A 226 -22.61 14.94 25.00
N LYS A 227 -23.19 14.43 23.91
CA LYS A 227 -24.38 15.00 23.29
C LYS A 227 -25.60 15.01 24.22
N ASP A 228 -25.72 14.00 25.08
CA ASP A 228 -26.78 13.87 26.08
C ASP A 228 -26.57 14.77 27.33
N GLY A 229 -25.47 15.53 27.37
CA GLY A 229 -25.08 16.39 28.48
C GLY A 229 -24.25 15.70 29.56
N SER A 230 -24.04 14.38 29.49
CA SER A 230 -23.16 13.66 30.40
C SER A 230 -21.69 14.09 30.22
N ALA A 231 -20.87 13.84 31.24
CA ALA A 231 -19.48 14.25 31.27
C ALA A 231 -18.55 13.03 31.31
N ILE A 232 -17.52 13.03 30.48
CA ILE A 232 -16.48 11.98 30.45
C ILE A 232 -15.14 12.61 30.82
N ALA A 233 -14.53 12.10 31.89
CA ALA A 233 -13.18 12.49 32.26
C ALA A 233 -12.18 11.78 31.33
N ILE A 234 -11.30 12.55 30.70
CA ILE A 234 -10.31 12.05 29.76
C ILE A 234 -8.88 12.39 30.20
N SER A 235 -7.94 11.53 29.84
CA SER A 235 -6.50 11.85 29.78
C SER A 235 -6.09 12.01 28.32
N LEU A 236 -5.62 13.19 27.96
CA LEU A 236 -5.27 13.61 26.61
C LEU A 236 -3.77 13.52 26.38
N ASN A 237 -3.39 12.75 25.35
CA ASN A 237 -2.07 12.76 24.74
C ASN A 237 -2.19 13.25 23.31
N THR A 238 -1.30 14.10 22.85
CA THR A 238 -1.38 14.65 21.48
C THR A 238 0.01 14.86 20.88
N SER A 239 0.16 14.54 19.59
CA SER A 239 1.36 14.84 18.81
C SER A 239 1.01 15.56 17.50
N ALA A 240 1.92 16.39 17.01
CA ALA A 240 1.75 17.14 15.77
C ALA A 240 1.99 16.28 14.54
N ILE A 241 1.12 16.42 13.54
CA ILE A 241 1.33 15.95 12.16
C ILE A 241 1.86 17.14 11.37
N ARG A 242 2.97 16.92 10.66
CA ARG A 242 3.70 17.96 9.92
C ARG A 242 3.71 17.66 8.42
N ASP A 243 3.70 18.72 7.62
CA ASP A 243 3.95 18.63 6.18
C ASP A 243 5.44 18.45 5.86
N GLU A 244 5.78 18.29 4.58
CA GLU A 244 7.16 18.16 4.09
C GLU A 244 8.04 19.37 4.41
N GLN A 245 7.43 20.54 4.65
CA GLN A 245 8.12 21.77 5.04
C GLN A 245 8.25 21.91 6.57
N GLY A 246 7.81 20.92 7.35
CA GLY A 246 7.88 20.89 8.81
C GLY A 246 6.80 21.68 9.54
N ARG A 247 5.84 22.26 8.81
CA ARG A 247 4.72 23.03 9.40
C ARG A 247 3.69 22.07 9.97
N VAL A 248 3.14 22.41 11.13
CA VAL A 248 2.09 21.61 11.77
C VAL A 248 0.77 21.82 11.01
N ILE A 249 0.22 20.76 10.43
CA ILE A 249 -1.02 20.78 9.65
C ILE A 249 -2.20 20.20 10.43
N ALA A 250 -1.94 19.24 11.31
CA ALA A 250 -2.95 18.59 12.13
C ALA A 250 -2.37 18.08 13.44
N SER A 251 -3.22 17.62 14.35
CA SER A 251 -2.82 16.84 15.52
C SER A 251 -3.22 15.37 15.36
N ARG A 252 -2.55 14.49 16.11
CA ARG A 252 -3.00 13.14 16.43
C ARG A 252 -3.21 13.07 17.93
N SER A 253 -4.46 12.96 18.35
CA SER A 253 -4.85 13.01 19.75
C SER A 253 -5.44 11.67 20.19
N ILE A 254 -4.98 11.19 21.34
CA ILE A 254 -5.50 10.01 22.04
C ILE A 254 -6.15 10.52 23.33
N CYS A 255 -7.45 10.24 23.48
CA CYS A 255 -8.24 10.60 24.64
C CYS A 255 -8.67 9.32 25.36
N ARG A 256 -8.01 8.99 26.46
CA ARG A 256 -8.33 7.84 27.29
C ARG A 256 -9.42 8.19 28.28
N ASP A 257 -10.50 7.40 28.32
CA ASP A 257 -11.53 7.53 29.34
C ASP A 257 -10.99 7.09 30.70
N ILE A 258 -10.91 8.04 31.64
CA ILE A 258 -10.43 7.84 33.01
C ILE A 258 -11.57 8.01 34.04
N THR A 259 -12.82 8.01 33.58
CA THR A 259 -13.99 8.24 34.45
C THR A 259 -14.05 7.25 35.60
N ARG A 260 -13.88 5.95 35.31
CA ARG A 260 -13.85 4.89 36.33
C ARG A 260 -12.71 5.06 37.33
N ARG A 261 -11.54 5.52 36.87
CA ARG A 261 -10.39 5.80 37.74
C ARG A 261 -10.71 6.94 38.70
N LYS A 262 -11.25 8.05 38.18
CA LYS A 262 -11.63 9.22 38.98
C LYS A 262 -12.73 8.92 40.00
N GLN A 263 -13.74 8.12 39.63
CA GLN A 263 -14.78 7.68 40.55
C GLN A 263 -14.19 6.89 41.72
N GLY A 264 -13.30 5.92 41.45
CA GLY A 264 -12.63 5.16 42.51
C GLY A 264 -11.74 6.02 43.42
N GLU A 265 -11.02 6.99 42.86
CA GLU A 265 -10.23 7.96 43.65
C GLU A 265 -11.11 8.82 44.57
N GLN A 266 -12.26 9.27 44.07
CA GLN A 266 -13.22 10.06 44.84
C GLN A 266 -13.88 9.24 45.95
N GLU A 267 -14.31 8.00 45.67
CA GLU A 267 -14.87 7.09 46.67
C GLU A 267 -13.85 6.78 47.77
N LEU A 268 -12.59 6.52 47.40
CA LEU A 268 -11.52 6.28 48.36
C LEU A 268 -11.27 7.51 49.23
N LYS A 269 -11.25 8.71 48.62
CA LYS A 269 -11.08 9.97 49.34
C LYS A 269 -12.24 10.23 50.30
N ALA A 270 -13.48 10.09 49.84
CA ALA A 270 -14.68 10.28 50.65
C ALA A 270 -14.74 9.28 51.82
N ASN A 271 -14.38 8.02 51.59
CA ASN A 271 -14.29 7.02 52.65
C ASN A 271 -13.19 7.38 53.67
N ARG A 272 -12.04 7.89 53.20
CA ARG A 272 -10.96 8.31 54.08
C ARG A 272 -11.35 9.51 54.94
N GLU A 273 -11.99 10.52 54.36
CA GLU A 273 -12.50 11.69 55.08
C GLU A 273 -13.56 11.26 56.11
N ARG A 274 -14.53 10.43 55.71
CA ARG A 274 -15.53 9.89 56.62
C ARG A 274 -14.92 9.08 57.79
N LEU A 275 -13.91 8.26 57.51
CA LEU A 275 -13.21 7.51 58.57
C LEU A 275 -12.44 8.44 59.50
N GLN A 276 -11.83 9.50 58.97
CA GLN A 276 -11.13 10.51 59.76
C GLN A 276 -12.12 11.25 60.68
N ASP A 277 -13.24 11.72 60.14
CA ASP A 277 -14.29 12.40 60.91
C ASP A 277 -14.83 11.49 62.03
N LEU A 278 -15.09 10.21 61.75
CA LEU A 278 -15.53 9.26 62.76
C LEU A 278 -14.49 9.01 63.86
N ILE A 279 -13.19 8.96 63.51
CA ILE A 279 -12.12 8.78 64.50
C ILE A 279 -11.98 10.03 65.38
N ASP A 280 -12.16 11.22 64.80
CA ASP A 280 -12.02 12.49 65.50
C ASP A 280 -13.25 12.80 66.40
N ASP A 281 -14.45 12.32 66.03
CA ASP A 281 -15.70 12.50 66.80
C ASP A 281 -15.90 11.49 67.94
N ILE A 282 -15.20 10.36 67.94
CA ILE A 282 -15.35 9.35 69.01
C ILE A 282 -14.59 9.80 70.26
N ASP A 283 -15.27 9.83 71.40
CA ASP A 283 -14.68 10.00 72.75
C ASP A 283 -13.87 8.76 73.20
N ALA A 284 -12.92 8.32 72.39
CA ALA A 284 -12.02 7.22 72.69
C ALA A 284 -10.68 7.37 71.95
N VAL A 285 -9.62 6.83 72.56
CA VAL A 285 -8.31 6.79 71.94
C VAL A 285 -8.21 5.59 71.00
N VAL A 286 -8.11 5.86 69.70
CA VAL A 286 -7.83 4.87 68.67
C VAL A 286 -6.33 4.82 68.43
N TRP A 287 -5.73 3.64 68.52
CA TRP A 287 -4.30 3.47 68.28
C TRP A 287 -4.03 2.24 67.42
N GLU A 288 -2.99 2.34 66.60
CA GLU A 288 -2.47 1.25 65.78
C GLU A 288 -1.00 1.03 66.15
N ARG A 289 -0.57 -0.24 66.17
CA ARG A 289 0.79 -0.62 66.50
C ARG A 289 1.27 -1.70 65.54
N ASP A 290 2.49 -1.55 65.04
CA ASP A 290 3.15 -2.57 64.23
C ASP A 290 3.40 -3.83 65.09
N ALA A 291 2.90 -4.98 64.64
CA ALA A 291 2.96 -6.23 65.40
C ALA A 291 4.39 -6.77 65.58
N SER A 292 5.31 -6.42 64.69
CA SER A 292 6.70 -6.90 64.69
C SER A 292 7.65 -6.01 65.49
N THR A 293 7.45 -4.69 65.43
CA THR A 293 8.33 -3.71 66.09
C THR A 293 7.75 -3.14 67.38
N LEU A 294 6.47 -3.41 67.67
CA LEU A 294 5.70 -2.88 68.80
C LEU A 294 5.67 -1.34 68.85
N LYS A 295 5.97 -0.66 67.75
CA LYS A 295 5.90 0.80 67.65
C LYS A 295 4.50 1.25 67.26
N PHE A 296 4.00 2.30 67.91
CA PHE A 296 2.74 2.93 67.52
C PHE A 296 2.89 3.56 66.13
N THR A 297 2.02 3.16 65.21
CA THR A 297 1.97 3.67 63.83
C THR A 297 0.94 4.78 63.69
N PHE A 298 -0.08 4.79 64.54
CA PHE A 298 -1.13 5.80 64.59
C PHE A 298 -1.68 5.91 66.02
N ILE A 299 -2.00 7.13 66.44
CA ILE A 299 -2.74 7.42 67.68
C ILE A 299 -3.69 8.60 67.36
N SER A 300 -4.97 8.48 67.68
CA SER A 300 -5.96 9.52 67.42
C SER A 300 -5.72 10.77 68.28
N PRO A 301 -6.11 11.97 67.80
CA PRO A 301 -5.87 13.23 68.53
C PRO A 301 -6.53 13.29 69.92
N HIS A 302 -7.64 12.57 70.12
CA HIS A 302 -8.38 12.52 71.39
C HIS A 302 -7.55 11.96 72.57
N VAL A 303 -6.39 11.34 72.30
CA VAL A 303 -5.41 10.94 73.33
C VAL A 303 -4.90 12.13 74.15
N GLU A 304 -4.80 13.31 73.53
CA GLU A 304 -4.33 14.52 74.19
C GLU A 304 -5.35 15.02 75.22
N ASP A 305 -6.63 15.00 74.84
CA ASP A 305 -7.75 15.45 75.67
C ASP A 305 -8.04 14.47 76.82
N MET A 306 -7.97 13.15 76.56
CA MET A 306 -8.21 12.13 77.60
C MET A 306 -7.04 11.95 78.59
N LEU A 307 -5.79 12.06 78.14
CA LEU A 307 -4.61 11.82 78.99
C LEU A 307 -4.00 13.09 79.57
N GLY A 308 -4.50 14.28 79.21
CA GLY A 308 -4.01 15.56 79.71
C GLY A 308 -2.55 15.85 79.34
N LEU A 309 -2.07 15.25 78.24
CA LEU A 309 -0.70 15.44 77.76
C LEU A 309 -0.59 16.80 77.05
N PRO A 310 0.49 17.57 77.25
CA PRO A 310 0.69 18.80 76.50
C PRO A 310 0.78 18.45 75.01
N LYS A 311 0.13 19.26 74.15
CA LYS A 311 0.19 19.16 72.68
C LYS A 311 1.64 18.97 72.24
N SER A 312 2.02 17.72 72.08
CA SER A 312 3.37 17.34 71.73
C SER A 312 3.33 17.02 70.26
N ASP A 313 4.29 17.55 69.50
CA ASP A 313 4.43 17.32 68.07
C ASP A 313 4.30 15.82 67.77
N GLY A 314 3.09 15.39 67.41
CA GLY A 314 2.83 14.05 66.91
C GLY A 314 3.78 13.76 65.75
N PRO A 315 4.08 12.49 65.45
CA PRO A 315 5.08 12.15 64.45
C PRO A 315 4.74 12.89 63.14
N ARG A 316 5.61 13.86 62.78
CA ARG A 316 5.43 14.74 61.63
C ARG A 316 5.02 13.90 60.43
N LYS A 317 3.97 14.36 59.72
CA LYS A 317 3.55 13.88 58.40
C LYS A 317 4.79 13.42 57.62
N ARG A 318 4.82 12.14 57.24
CA ARG A 318 5.87 11.58 56.38
C ARG A 318 6.00 12.46 55.12
N SER A 319 7.02 13.32 55.08
CA SER A 319 7.67 13.69 53.84
C SER A 319 8.46 12.47 53.39
N SER A 320 8.19 12.02 52.16
CA SER A 320 8.95 10.99 51.47
C SER A 320 10.45 11.30 51.50
N GLY A 321 11.22 10.53 52.27
CA GLY A 321 12.67 10.64 52.33
C GLY A 321 13.24 9.83 53.50
N ALA A 322 14.06 8.85 53.19
CA ALA A 322 14.72 7.97 54.15
C ALA A 322 15.54 8.76 55.20
N GLY A 323 15.36 8.43 56.48
CA GLY A 323 16.17 8.99 57.57
C GLY A 323 15.60 8.62 58.94
N SER A 324 16.33 7.77 59.67
CA SER A 324 15.99 7.33 61.02
C SER A 324 16.11 8.47 62.05
N CYS A 325 15.02 8.81 62.73
CA CYS A 325 15.08 9.52 64.02
C CYS A 325 14.09 8.89 64.99
N THR A 326 14.62 8.37 66.10
CA THR A 326 13.90 7.87 67.27
C THR A 326 13.86 8.95 68.35
N PRO A 327 12.73 9.17 69.04
CA PRO A 327 12.74 9.65 70.41
C PRO A 327 12.43 8.49 71.38
N THR A 328 13.30 8.34 72.37
CA THR A 328 13.13 7.43 73.51
C THR A 328 12.35 8.18 74.58
N ILE A 329 11.21 7.65 75.03
CA ILE A 329 10.53 8.14 76.24
C ILE A 329 10.88 7.17 77.37
N GLU A 330 11.70 7.63 78.31
CA GLU A 330 12.04 6.91 79.54
C GLU A 330 10.82 6.81 80.46
N SER A 331 10.53 5.60 80.93
CA SER A 331 9.48 5.32 81.90
C SER A 331 9.95 5.68 83.31
N SER A 332 9.46 6.79 83.86
CA SER A 332 9.60 7.07 85.29
C SER A 332 8.57 6.26 86.09
N ARG A 333 9.02 5.16 86.70
CA ARG A 333 8.27 4.46 87.75
C ARG A 333 8.27 5.33 89.01
N SER A 334 7.09 5.68 89.52
CA SER A 334 6.90 5.93 90.94
C SER A 334 5.52 5.42 91.37
N GLY A 335 5.54 4.50 92.33
CA GLY A 335 4.36 3.85 92.90
C GLY A 335 4.83 3.08 94.12
N ILE A 336 4.71 3.75 95.28
CA ILE A 336 5.10 3.30 96.61
C ILE A 336 4.11 2.24 97.12
N ALA A 337 4.65 1.12 97.58
CA ALA A 337 4.40 0.56 98.92
C ALA A 337 5.62 -0.29 99.31
#